data_AF-A0A6A3XK35-F1
#
_entry.id   AF-A0A6A3XK35-F1
#
_cell.length_a   1.000
_cell.length_b   1.000
_cell.length_c   1.000
_cell.angle_alpha   90.00
_cell.angle_beta   90.00
_cell.angle_gamma   90.00
#
_symmetry.space_group_name_H-M   'P 1'
#
loop_
_entity.id
_entity.type
_entity.pdbx_description
1 polymer ?
#
loop_
_entity_poly.entity_id
_entity_poly.type
_entity_poly.pdbx_seq_one_letter_code
_entity_poly.pdbx_strand_id
1 'polypeptide(L)'
;MAATTVALKPATEPPRSTAPPRRNNYSEEDDVALLRQVLLDRPFAKPRGKVMQHWDSLAATLVVSPAFSRSKLSGKNAQSRMNQLVQTHRETMKEAELLSGVAEDITERDQLLDELVELLDDAKQEQECKKQNEQKKRERIEAASLVARRVAMERLEQSSAADARLLEVFQSGQFAAAQGTEPESVE
;
A
#
# COMPACT_ATOMS: atom_id res chain seq x y z
N MET A 1 79.97 27.01 32.74
CA MET A 1 80.13 26.86 31.28
C MET A 1 79.56 25.50 30.90
N ALA A 2 78.23 25.39 30.80
CA ALA A 2 77.43 25.54 29.59
C ALA A 2 77.09 24.16 29.01
N ALA A 3 76.00 23.58 29.53
CA ALA A 3 75.29 22.46 28.92
C ALA A 3 74.41 23.02 27.81
N THR A 4 74.76 22.75 26.54
CA THR A 4 73.91 23.12 25.41
C THR A 4 72.99 21.96 25.07
N THR A 5 71.74 22.16 25.44
CA THR A 5 70.60 21.27 25.19
C THR A 5 70.32 21.20 23.68
N VAL A 6 70.07 19.98 23.18
CA VAL A 6 69.51 19.75 21.85
C VAL A 6 68.03 20.12 21.89
N ALA A 7 67.67 21.21 21.23
CA ALA A 7 66.28 21.61 21.04
C ALA A 7 65.63 20.71 19.99
N LEU A 8 64.85 19.71 20.43
CA LEU A 8 63.89 19.03 19.57
C LEU A 8 62.85 20.06 19.09
N LYS A 9 62.81 20.23 17.77
CA LYS A 9 61.75 20.92 17.03
C LYS A 9 60.42 20.19 17.30
N PRO A 10 59.36 20.87 17.77
CA PRO A 10 58.06 20.22 17.90
C PRO A 10 57.50 19.94 16.51
N ALA A 11 57.05 18.70 16.31
CA ALA A 11 56.39 18.25 15.10
C ALA A 11 55.16 19.11 14.84
N THR A 12 55.15 19.78 13.69
CA THR A 12 53.99 20.47 13.13
C THR A 12 52.87 19.46 12.96
N GLU A 13 51.86 19.51 13.85
CA GLU A 13 50.59 18.84 13.61
C GLU A 13 49.99 19.38 12.29
N PRO A 14 49.51 18.51 11.38
CA PRO A 14 48.80 18.97 10.19
C PRO A 14 47.53 19.72 10.62
N PRO A 15 47.12 20.77 9.91
CA PRO A 15 45.94 21.55 10.27
C PRO A 15 44.75 20.61 10.36
N ARG A 16 44.23 20.48 11.58
CA ARG A 16 42.95 19.84 11.88
C ARG A 16 41.93 20.43 10.92
N SER A 17 41.48 19.64 9.96
CA SER A 17 40.56 20.06 8.91
C SER A 17 39.29 20.62 9.56
N THR A 18 39.23 21.94 9.72
CA THR A 18 37.99 22.66 10.00
C THR A 18 37.23 22.76 8.69
N ALA A 19 36.81 21.62 8.16
CA ALA A 19 35.76 21.61 7.16
C ALA A 19 34.51 22.20 7.83
N PRO A 20 33.79 23.13 7.17
CA PRO A 20 32.52 23.62 7.70
C PRO A 20 31.59 22.42 7.98
N PRO A 21 30.76 22.46 9.05
CA PRO A 21 29.90 21.34 9.40
C PRO A 21 29.09 20.90 8.18
N ARG A 22 29.33 19.65 7.78
CA ARG A 22 28.74 19.05 6.58
C ARG A 22 27.23 18.98 6.81
N ARG A 23 26.46 19.57 5.88
CA ARG A 23 24.98 19.54 5.73
C ARG A 23 24.23 18.70 6.78
N ASN A 24 23.42 19.35 7.65
CA ASN A 24 22.29 18.80 8.43
C ASN A 24 22.05 17.27 8.33
N ASN A 25 22.93 16.46 8.91
CA ASN A 25 22.71 15.02 9.03
C ASN A 25 21.85 14.76 10.29
N TYR A 26 20.96 13.77 10.23
CA TYR A 26 20.22 13.31 11.41
C TYR A 26 21.20 12.59 12.36
N SER A 27 21.13 12.88 13.66
CA SER A 27 21.81 12.08 14.67
C SER A 27 21.03 10.79 14.95
N GLU A 28 21.63 9.85 15.69
CA GLU A 28 20.92 8.64 16.12
C GLU A 28 19.75 8.98 17.05
N GLU A 29 19.91 9.97 17.93
CA GLU A 29 18.85 10.45 18.80
C GLU A 29 17.71 11.09 18.01
N ASP A 30 18.03 11.86 16.96
CA ASP A 30 17.03 12.43 16.04
C ASP A 30 16.26 11.32 15.32
N ASP A 31 16.94 10.26 14.89
CA ASP A 31 16.32 9.09 14.25
C ASP A 31 15.40 8.37 15.23
N VAL A 32 15.86 8.08 16.45
CA VAL A 32 15.04 7.45 17.48
C VAL A 32 13.81 8.31 17.80
N ALA A 33 13.96 9.63 17.95
CA ALA A 33 12.82 10.53 18.17
C ALA A 33 11.83 10.50 17.00
N LEU A 34 12.33 10.49 15.76
CA LEU A 34 11.51 10.33 14.55
C LEU A 34 10.75 9.00 14.55
N LEU A 35 11.44 7.88 14.81
CA LEU A 35 10.85 6.54 14.81
C LEU A 35 9.75 6.40 15.86
N ARG A 36 10.01 6.84 17.10
CA ARG A 36 9.00 6.84 18.18
C ARG A 36 7.76 7.65 17.79
N GLN A 37 7.94 8.84 17.23
CA GLN A 37 6.81 9.68 16.82
C GLN A 37 6.02 9.06 15.65
N VAL A 38 6.71 8.40 14.71
CA VAL A 38 6.04 7.72 13.59
C VAL A 38 5.22 6.52 14.06
N LEU A 39 5.72 5.74 15.03
CA LEU A 39 4.98 4.64 15.65
C LEU A 39 3.74 5.12 16.40
N LEU A 40 3.84 6.29 17.05
CA LEU A 40 2.73 6.92 17.76
C LEU A 40 1.64 7.43 16.81
N ASP A 41 2.01 8.26 15.82
CA ASP A 41 1.03 8.94 14.96
C ASP A 41 0.53 8.07 13.80
N ARG A 42 1.34 7.08 13.40
CA ARG A 42 1.15 6.18 12.26
C ARG A 42 0.71 6.92 10.98
N PRO A 43 1.48 7.91 10.49
CA PRO A 43 1.11 8.72 9.33
C PRO A 43 0.93 7.88 8.05
N PHE A 44 1.65 6.77 7.92
CA PHE A 44 1.57 5.84 6.78
C PHE A 44 0.26 5.06 6.69
N ALA A 45 -0.42 4.83 7.81
CA ALA A 45 -1.67 4.08 7.87
C ALA A 45 -2.93 4.95 7.63
N LYS A 46 -2.75 6.26 7.40
CA LYS A 46 -3.86 7.21 7.27
C LYS A 46 -4.51 7.13 5.88
N PRO A 47 -5.79 7.54 5.75
CA PRO A 47 -6.50 7.51 4.47
C PRO A 47 -5.74 8.24 3.35
N ARG A 48 -5.80 7.67 2.14
CA ARG A 48 -5.23 8.29 0.92
C ARG A 48 -5.76 9.72 0.74
N GLY A 49 -4.87 10.64 0.38
CA GLY A 49 -5.17 12.06 0.23
C GLY A 49 -4.91 12.92 1.48
N LYS A 50 -4.79 12.32 2.68
CA LYS A 50 -4.45 13.03 3.93
C LYS A 50 -3.09 12.65 4.52
N VAL A 51 -2.45 11.59 4.00
CA VAL A 51 -1.16 11.08 4.49
C VAL A 51 -0.11 12.18 4.67
N MET A 52 0.05 13.08 3.70
CA MET A 52 1.06 14.14 3.79
C MET A 52 0.76 15.16 4.89
N GLN A 53 -0.51 15.46 5.16
CA GLN A 53 -0.90 16.34 6.27
C GLN A 53 -0.51 15.75 7.63
N HIS A 54 -0.61 14.43 7.77
CA HIS A 54 -0.14 13.74 8.97
C HIS A 54 1.38 13.74 9.10
N TRP A 55 2.11 13.59 7.99
CA TRP A 55 3.56 13.77 7.99
C TRP A 55 3.98 15.19 8.35
N ASP A 56 3.29 16.21 7.85
CA ASP A 56 3.57 17.60 8.19
C ASP A 56 3.25 17.91 9.67
N SER A 57 2.17 17.34 10.20
CA SER A 57 1.82 17.47 11.63
C SER A 57 2.85 16.79 12.53
N LEU A 58 3.31 15.59 12.15
CA LEU A 58 4.38 14.88 12.83
C LEU A 58 5.67 15.70 12.81
N ALA A 59 6.03 16.27 11.65
CA ALA A 59 7.22 17.10 11.53
C ALA A 59 7.15 18.36 12.40
N ALA A 60 5.98 19.01 12.46
CA ALA A 60 5.75 20.15 13.35
C ALA A 60 5.91 19.76 14.83
N THR A 61 5.41 18.58 15.22
CA THR A 61 5.54 18.06 16.59
C THR A 61 7.01 17.80 16.95
N LEU A 62 7.77 17.17 16.04
CA LEU A 62 9.19 16.92 16.25
C LEU A 62 10.00 18.22 16.39
N VAL A 63 9.74 19.23 15.57
CA VAL A 63 10.47 20.51 15.63
C VAL A 63 10.25 21.26 16.95
N VAL A 64 9.11 21.05 17.62
CA VAL A 64 8.82 21.64 18.94
C VAL A 64 9.47 20.83 20.07
N SER A 65 9.77 19.55 19.84
CA SER A 65 10.37 18.68 20.84
C SER A 65 11.82 19.08 21.14
N PRO A 66 12.19 19.25 22.42
CA PRO A 66 13.58 19.56 22.80
C PRO A 66 14.55 18.40 22.53
N ALA A 67 14.03 17.18 22.33
CA ALA A 67 14.83 16.00 22.01
C ALA A 67 15.22 15.93 20.52
N PHE A 68 14.72 16.84 19.68
CA PHE A 68 15.00 16.85 18.26
C PHE A 68 15.89 18.03 17.91
N SER A 69 17.06 17.75 17.36
CA SER A 69 18.14 18.73 17.18
C SER A 69 17.83 19.73 16.06
N ARG A 70 16.86 19.44 15.19
CA ARG A 70 16.61 20.23 13.98
C ARG A 70 15.49 21.25 14.17
N SER A 71 15.81 22.51 13.91
CA SER A 71 14.87 23.63 13.95
C SER A 71 13.85 23.69 12.81
N LYS A 72 14.04 22.90 11.74
CA LYS A 72 13.12 22.82 10.59
C LYS A 72 13.07 21.40 10.03
N LEU A 73 11.86 20.87 9.89
CA LEU A 73 11.55 19.60 9.27
C LEU A 73 10.25 19.72 8.47
N SER A 74 10.21 19.14 7.28
CA SER A 74 8.99 19.00 6.48
C SER A 74 8.53 17.55 6.55
N GLY A 75 7.21 17.31 6.46
CA GLY A 75 6.66 15.96 6.44
C GLY A 75 7.28 15.08 5.35
N LYS A 76 7.56 15.64 4.16
CA LYS A 76 8.25 14.93 3.07
C LYS A 76 9.66 14.47 3.47
N ASN A 77 10.40 15.30 4.20
CA ASN A 77 11.75 14.96 4.64
C ASN A 77 11.73 13.95 5.79
N ALA A 78 10.75 14.04 6.69
CA ALA A 78 10.53 13.06 7.76
C ALA A 78 10.19 11.69 7.16
N GLN A 79 9.25 11.65 6.21
CA GLN A 79 8.89 10.44 5.47
C GLN A 79 10.08 9.86 4.72
N SER A 80 10.84 10.70 4.01
CA SER A 80 12.02 10.25 3.27
C SER A 80 13.08 9.66 4.19
N ARG A 81 13.33 10.26 5.36
CA ARG A 81 14.29 9.75 6.34
C ARG A 81 13.82 8.41 6.90
N MET A 82 12.55 8.32 7.27
CA MET A 82 11.95 7.07 7.75
C MET A 82 12.13 5.93 6.74
N ASN A 83 11.80 6.16 5.48
CA ASN A 83 11.94 5.14 4.43
C ASN A 83 13.40 4.70 4.25
N GLN A 84 14.37 5.61 4.37
CA GLN A 84 15.79 5.25 4.31
C GLN A 84 16.19 4.35 5.47
N LEU A 85 15.77 4.68 6.71
CA LEU A 85 16.09 3.87 7.89
C LEU A 85 15.50 2.45 7.77
N VAL A 86 14.24 2.34 7.35
CA VAL A 86 13.58 1.05 7.12
C VAL A 86 14.30 0.24 6.05
N GLN A 87 14.70 0.87 4.94
CA GLN A 87 15.37 0.17 3.85
C GLN A 87 16.73 -0.37 4.31
N THR A 88 17.54 0.47 4.95
CA THR A 88 18.84 0.06 5.49
C THR A 88 18.70 -1.06 6.51
N HIS A 89 17.71 -0.98 7.41
CA HIS A 89 17.46 -2.03 8.41
C HIS A 89 17.11 -3.39 7.78
N ARG A 90 16.27 -3.40 6.74
CA ARG A 90 15.94 -4.64 6.02
C ARG A 90 17.16 -5.25 5.34
N GLU A 91 18.06 -4.43 4.83
CA GLU A 91 19.33 -4.89 4.22
C GLU A 91 20.26 -5.48 5.28
N THR A 92 20.45 -4.80 6.41
CA THR A 92 21.31 -5.27 7.50
C THR A 92 20.80 -6.57 8.14
N MET A 93 19.48 -6.69 8.37
CA MET A 93 18.91 -7.95 8.90
C MET A 93 19.14 -9.12 7.94
N LYS A 94 18.95 -8.90 6.64
CA LYS A 94 19.18 -9.92 5.61
C LYS A 94 20.66 -10.34 5.54
N GLU A 95 21.59 -9.38 5.69
CA GLU A 95 23.02 -9.69 5.72
C GLU A 95 23.42 -10.43 7.00
N ALA A 96 22.85 -10.05 8.16
CA ALA A 96 23.07 -10.72 9.43
C ALA A 96 22.60 -12.19 9.43
N GLU A 97 21.43 -12.47 8.82
CA GLU A 97 20.95 -13.84 8.61
C GLU A 97 21.94 -14.71 7.81
N LEU A 98 22.67 -14.12 6.85
CA LEU A 98 23.64 -14.82 6.01
C LEU A 98 24.99 -15.03 6.70
N LEU A 99 25.37 -14.16 7.64
CA LEU A 99 26.68 -14.13 8.29
C LEU A 99 26.65 -14.64 9.74
N SER A 100 25.53 -15.23 10.17
CA SER A 100 25.22 -15.58 11.57
C SER A 100 26.36 -16.33 12.29
N GLY A 101 26.98 -15.63 13.24
CA GLY A 101 27.97 -16.13 14.19
C GLY A 101 28.41 -15.13 15.26
N VAL A 102 28.05 -13.85 15.12
CA VAL A 102 28.38 -12.79 16.09
C VAL A 102 27.08 -12.22 16.65
N ALA A 103 26.97 -12.22 17.99
CA ALA A 103 25.89 -11.55 18.69
C ALA A 103 26.22 -10.05 18.78
N GLU A 104 25.50 -9.23 18.02
CA GLU A 104 25.54 -7.78 18.16
C GLU A 104 24.48 -7.33 19.17
N ASP A 105 24.78 -6.26 19.92
CA ASP A 105 23.84 -5.68 20.86
C ASP A 105 22.69 -4.99 20.09
N ILE A 106 21.46 -5.44 20.34
CA ILE A 106 20.27 -4.84 19.74
C ILE A 106 20.05 -3.45 20.35
N THR A 107 20.13 -2.40 19.54
CA THR A 107 19.88 -1.03 20.00
C THR A 107 18.39 -0.73 20.05
N GLU A 108 17.98 0.30 20.80
CA GLU A 108 16.58 0.75 20.81
C GLU A 108 16.09 1.11 19.40
N ARG A 109 16.95 1.74 18.60
CA ARG A 109 16.63 2.09 17.22
C ARG A 109 16.26 0.85 16.41
N ASP A 110 16.98 -0.26 16.60
CA ASP A 110 16.74 -1.51 15.89
C ASP A 110 15.39 -2.12 16.32
N GLN A 111 15.06 -2.10 17.62
CA GLN A 111 13.74 -2.55 18.13
C GLN A 111 12.58 -1.73 17.54
N LEU A 112 12.73 -0.41 17.46
CA LEU A 112 11.73 0.47 16.86
C LEU A 112 11.59 0.22 15.35
N LEU A 113 12.67 -0.14 14.67
CA LEU A 113 12.67 -0.49 13.25
C LEU A 113 12.02 -1.85 13.01
N ASP A 114 12.26 -2.85 13.87
CA ASP A 114 11.61 -4.15 13.82
C ASP A 114 10.08 -4.01 13.91
N GLU A 115 9.58 -3.33 14.95
CA GLU A 115 8.14 -3.09 15.15
C GLU A 115 7.54 -2.34 13.95
N LEU A 116 8.24 -1.33 13.46
CA LEU A 116 7.76 -0.55 12.34
C LEU A 116 7.71 -1.36 11.03
N VAL A 117 8.72 -2.20 10.76
CA VAL A 117 8.76 -3.06 9.58
C VAL A 117 7.55 -3.99 9.60
N GLU A 118 7.25 -4.61 10.73
CA GLU A 118 6.06 -5.45 10.92
C GLU A 118 4.78 -4.67 10.61
N LEU A 119 4.60 -3.49 11.20
CA LEU A 119 3.42 -2.64 10.97
C LEU A 119 3.27 -2.19 9.51
N LEU A 120 4.38 -1.91 8.81
CA LEU A 120 4.36 -1.51 7.40
C LEU A 120 3.95 -2.67 6.50
N ASP A 121 4.46 -3.87 6.78
CA ASP A 121 4.13 -5.07 6.00
C ASP A 121 2.67 -5.50 6.25
N ASP A 122 2.19 -5.43 7.49
CA ASP A 122 0.78 -5.64 7.84
C ASP A 122 -0.15 -4.64 7.15
N ALA A 123 0.18 -3.35 7.20
CA ALA A 123 -0.62 -2.31 6.54
C ALA A 123 -0.69 -2.51 5.02
N LYS A 124 0.43 -2.94 4.41
CA LYS A 124 0.49 -3.27 2.99
C LYS A 124 -0.36 -4.49 2.67
N GLN A 125 -0.29 -5.54 3.49
CA GLN A 125 -1.06 -6.76 3.32
C GLN A 125 -2.56 -6.50 3.49
N GLU A 126 -2.95 -5.70 4.48
CA GLU A 126 -4.34 -5.32 4.70
C GLU A 126 -4.89 -4.50 3.53
N GLN A 127 -4.10 -3.58 2.98
CA GLN A 127 -4.48 -2.79 1.81
C GLN A 127 -4.70 -3.66 0.57
N GLU A 128 -3.82 -4.63 0.34
CA GLU A 128 -3.95 -5.56 -0.79
C GLU A 128 -5.14 -6.50 -0.60
N CYS A 129 -5.37 -7.02 0.62
CA CYS A 129 -6.53 -7.84 0.94
C CYS A 129 -7.85 -7.07 0.70
N LYS A 130 -7.94 -5.81 1.14
CA LYS A 130 -9.09 -4.93 0.90
C LYS A 130 -9.35 -4.76 -0.60
N LYS A 131 -8.30 -4.45 -1.37
CA LYS A 131 -8.38 -4.29 -2.83
C LYS A 131 -8.85 -5.58 -3.52
N GLN A 132 -8.32 -6.74 -3.13
CA GLN A 132 -8.72 -8.03 -3.68
C GLN A 132 -10.18 -8.37 -3.34
N ASN A 133 -10.63 -8.07 -2.13
CA ASN A 133 -12.01 -8.33 -1.73
C ASN A 133 -12.99 -7.41 -2.49
N GLU A 134 -12.65 -6.13 -2.66
CA GLU A 134 -13.42 -5.21 -3.50
C GLU A 134 -13.48 -5.69 -4.95
N GLN A 135 -12.37 -6.16 -5.51
CA GLN A 135 -12.31 -6.71 -6.86
C GLN A 135 -13.19 -7.95 -7.00
N LYS A 136 -13.07 -8.93 -6.10
CA LYS A 136 -13.92 -10.13 -6.08
C LYS A 136 -15.41 -9.78 -5.95
N LYS A 137 -15.74 -8.74 -5.17
CA LYS A 137 -17.13 -8.25 -5.05
C LYS A 137 -17.63 -7.68 -6.38
N ARG A 138 -16.81 -6.90 -7.09
CA ARG A 138 -17.16 -6.37 -8.42
C ARG A 138 -17.36 -7.49 -9.43
N GLU A 139 -16.45 -8.45 -9.49
CA GLU A 139 -16.55 -9.62 -10.38
C GLU A 139 -17.81 -10.44 -10.11
N ARG A 140 -18.19 -10.63 -8.84
CA ARG A 140 -19.45 -11.30 -8.47
C ARG A 140 -20.68 -10.54 -8.94
N ILE A 141 -20.69 -9.22 -8.80
CA ILE A 141 -21.80 -8.36 -9.27
C ILE A 141 -21.89 -8.43 -10.81
N GLU A 142 -20.76 -8.34 -11.50
CA GLU A 142 -20.69 -8.44 -12.95
C GLU A 142 -21.15 -9.82 -13.44
N ALA A 143 -20.66 -10.90 -12.85
CA ALA A 143 -21.08 -12.26 -13.18
C ALA A 143 -22.60 -12.47 -12.95
N ALA A 144 -23.13 -12.00 -11.81
CA ALA A 144 -24.56 -12.05 -11.54
C ALA A 144 -25.37 -11.25 -12.58
N SER A 145 -24.86 -10.08 -13.00
CA SER A 145 -25.51 -9.26 -14.02
C SER A 145 -25.53 -9.93 -15.40
N LEU A 146 -24.45 -10.64 -15.77
CA LEU A 146 -24.37 -11.40 -17.02
C LEU A 146 -25.36 -12.58 -17.02
N VAL A 147 -25.47 -13.30 -15.91
CA VAL A 147 -26.45 -14.37 -15.76
C VAL A 147 -27.87 -13.82 -15.84
N ALA A 148 -28.19 -12.74 -15.13
CA ALA A 148 -29.50 -12.12 -15.18
C ALA A 148 -29.86 -11.67 -16.61
N ARG A 149 -28.91 -11.09 -17.35
CA ARG A 149 -29.09 -10.70 -18.75
C ARG A 149 -29.36 -11.92 -19.63
N ARG A 150 -28.56 -12.99 -19.50
CA ARG A 150 -28.76 -14.24 -20.26
C ARG A 150 -30.14 -14.84 -20.01
N VAL A 151 -30.54 -14.99 -18.75
CA VAL A 151 -31.83 -15.57 -18.36
C VAL A 151 -33.00 -14.73 -18.90
N ALA A 152 -32.87 -13.39 -18.89
CA ALA A 152 -33.88 -12.52 -19.46
C ALA A 152 -34.02 -12.69 -20.98
N MET A 153 -32.90 -12.82 -21.70
CA MET A 153 -32.90 -13.07 -23.16
C MET A 153 -33.49 -14.43 -23.51
N GLU A 154 -33.10 -15.49 -22.81
CA GLU A 154 -33.66 -16.84 -23.02
C GLU A 154 -35.17 -16.88 -22.76
N ARG A 155 -35.67 -16.17 -21.73
CA ARG A 155 -37.11 -16.06 -21.47
C ARG A 155 -37.86 -15.32 -22.58
N LEU A 156 -37.27 -14.26 -23.11
CA LEU A 156 -37.85 -13.51 -24.23
C LEU A 156 -37.97 -14.38 -25.48
N GLU A 157 -36.93 -15.14 -25.81
CA GLU A 157 -36.92 -16.10 -26.92
C GLU A 157 -37.94 -17.23 -26.73
N GLN A 158 -38.10 -17.74 -25.51
CA GLN A 158 -39.13 -18.74 -25.21
C GLN A 158 -40.54 -18.17 -25.38
N SER A 159 -40.79 -16.94 -24.94
CA SER A 159 -42.10 -16.30 -25.13
C SER A 159 -42.41 -16.04 -26.60
N SER A 160 -41.44 -15.56 -27.39
CA SER A 160 -41.65 -15.33 -28.83
C SER A 160 -41.85 -16.63 -29.59
N ALA A 161 -41.15 -17.71 -29.21
CA ALA A 161 -41.36 -19.03 -29.78
C ALA A 161 -42.73 -19.62 -29.41
N ALA A 162 -43.21 -19.39 -28.17
CA ALA A 162 -44.54 -19.82 -27.74
C ALA A 162 -45.64 -19.07 -28.51
N ASP A 163 -45.50 -17.76 -28.67
CA ASP A 163 -46.43 -16.93 -29.44
C ASP A 163 -46.48 -17.35 -30.93
N ALA A 164 -45.32 -17.64 -31.52
CA ALA A 164 -45.24 -18.14 -32.90
C ALA A 164 -45.95 -19.49 -33.07
N ARG A 165 -45.77 -20.43 -32.13
CA ARG A 165 -46.46 -21.72 -32.16
C ARG A 165 -47.99 -21.57 -32.00
N LEU A 166 -48.44 -20.66 -31.15
CA LEU A 166 -49.88 -20.38 -30.99
C LEU A 166 -50.50 -19.87 -32.30
N LEU A 167 -49.79 -18.99 -33.00
CA LEU A 167 -50.20 -18.49 -34.32
C LEU A 167 -50.29 -19.59 -35.37
N GLU A 168 -49.31 -20.51 -35.43
CA GLU A 168 -49.32 -21.65 -36.37
C GLU A 168 -50.48 -22.62 -36.11
N VAL A 169 -50.77 -22.93 -34.84
CA VAL A 169 -51.90 -23.81 -34.48
C VAL A 169 -53.23 -23.16 -34.86
N PHE A 170 -53.36 -21.86 -34.62
CA PHE A 170 -54.57 -21.10 -34.98
C PHE A 170 -54.80 -21.07 -36.49
N GLN A 171 -53.76 -20.80 -37.29
CA GLN A 171 -53.84 -20.82 -38.75
C GLN A 171 -54.15 -22.22 -39.29
N SER A 172 -53.53 -23.26 -38.74
CA SER A 172 -53.78 -24.65 -39.14
C SER A 172 -55.21 -25.10 -38.83
N GLY A 173 -55.76 -24.66 -37.69
CA GLY A 173 -57.15 -24.92 -37.30
C GLY A 173 -58.18 -24.23 -38.20
N GLN A 174 -57.90 -23.00 -38.63
CA GLN A 174 -58.74 -22.31 -39.63
C GLN A 174 -58.69 -23.00 -40.99
N PHE A 175 -57.52 -23.50 -41.40
CA PHE A 175 -57.37 -24.24 -42.65
C PHE A 175 -58.11 -25.59 -42.63
N ALA A 176 -58.08 -26.31 -41.50
CA ALA A 176 -58.83 -27.56 -41.34
C ALA A 176 -60.35 -27.35 -41.33
N ALA A 177 -60.83 -26.28 -40.70
CA ALA A 177 -62.26 -25.92 -40.70
C ALA A 177 -62.77 -25.55 -42.11
N ALA A 178 -61.91 -25.00 -42.97
CA ALA A 178 -62.26 -24.70 -44.36
C ALA A 178 -62.31 -25.93 -45.29
N GLN A 179 -61.76 -27.08 -44.88
CA GLN A 179 -61.76 -28.34 -45.66
C GLN A 179 -62.78 -29.39 -45.16
N GLY A 180 -63.51 -29.11 -44.09
CA GLY A 180 -64.52 -29.99 -43.51
C GLY A 180 -65.88 -29.93 -44.21
N THR A 181 -66.06 -30.80 -45.22
CA THR A 181 -67.28 -31.57 -45.53
C THR A 181 -68.62 -30.81 -45.62
N GLU A 182 -69.04 -30.51 -46.85
CA GLU A 182 -70.47 -30.39 -47.19
C GLU A 182 -71.16 -31.75 -46.98
N PRO A 183 -72.22 -31.85 -46.18
CA PRO A 183 -73.13 -32.97 -46.28
C PRO A 183 -74.03 -32.75 -47.50
N GLU A 184 -73.73 -33.48 -48.57
CA GLU A 184 -74.63 -33.74 -49.70
C GLU A 184 -75.99 -34.20 -49.12
N SER A 185 -76.95 -33.28 -49.08
CA SER A 185 -78.31 -33.58 -48.64
C SER A 185 -79.02 -34.28 -49.79
N VAL A 186 -79.24 -35.58 -49.62
CA VAL A 186 -80.06 -36.42 -50.50
C VAL A 186 -81.47 -36.53 -49.89
N GLU A 187 -82.44 -36.24 -50.76
CA GLU A 187 -83.92 -36.35 -50.65
C GLU A 187 -84.70 -35.36 -49.77
#